data_AF-A0AAN8RNY7-F1
#
_entry.id   AF-A0AAN8RNY7-F1
#
_cell.length_a   1.000
_cell.length_b   1.000
_cell.length_c   1.000
_cell.angle_alpha   90.00
_cell.angle_beta   90.00
_cell.angle_gamma   90.00
#
_symmetry.space_group_name_H-M   'P 1'
#
loop_
_entity.id
_entity.type
_entity.pdbx_description
1 polymer ?
#
loop_
_entity_poly.entity_id
_entity_poly.type
_entity_poly.pdbx_seq_one_letter_code
_entity_poly.pdbx_strand_id
1 'polypeptide(L)'
;MLGKLLVTSLAIAGAAHAQRSPCSATSTTVESQADLDAISTCTTLAGDLVLGANLVVATINGIRTIKGDLIAANCVDLQQLTAPELASIEGKFNMTSLTVLNQLNFNALRSVGEIYWQTLPALSTLGLAAQVTQASRVTITDTILESLDGINLVTTQRFNINNNRYLKKVEVQLANITDSLAIEFNSPSVAASFPNLTWANNATFRSCGSVELPSLAIVNGSLGFFENTFEDLSTPKLTAVGTGTDGGDITFANNDALVNVSMPQLQTIFGTLQFVNDSNVKEITGFPKLSVVHGSIDISGDFENATFPSIRDIRGGFNLQTTAEFDCSTEFDRFEGSIVKGKYVCEGVVTNPGTEGTDPTKNGGSGNGDKKNSAGKFTVNKSFAALPALALFAAFVL
;
A
#
# COMPACT_ATOMS: atom_id res chain seq x y z
N MET A 1 -2.11 -93.45 -7.95
CA MET A 1 -3.05 -92.83 -7.00
C MET A 1 -2.21 -92.18 -5.90
N LEU A 2 -1.54 -91.04 -6.10
CA LEU A 2 -2.01 -89.65 -6.24
C LEU A 2 -2.97 -89.15 -5.15
N GLY A 3 -2.44 -88.27 -4.28
CA GLY A 3 -3.16 -87.19 -3.60
C GLY A 3 -3.41 -87.41 -2.11
N LYS A 4 -3.16 -86.47 -1.19
CA LYS A 4 -2.77 -85.05 -1.27
C LYS A 4 -2.20 -84.67 0.12
N LEU A 5 -1.01 -84.07 0.15
CA LEU A 5 -0.53 -83.31 1.31
C LEU A 5 -1.10 -81.89 1.19
N LEU A 6 -1.85 -81.43 2.19
CA LEU A 6 -2.30 -80.04 2.31
C LEU A 6 -1.24 -79.26 3.10
N VAL A 7 -0.44 -78.49 2.37
CA VAL A 7 0.41 -77.44 2.94
C VAL A 7 -0.42 -76.16 2.95
N THR A 8 -0.83 -75.70 4.12
CA THR A 8 -1.44 -74.38 4.31
C THR A 8 -0.34 -73.32 4.28
N SER A 9 -0.19 -72.64 3.15
CA SER A 9 0.61 -71.43 3.01
C SER A 9 -0.13 -70.22 3.60
N LEU A 10 0.38 -69.70 4.71
CA LEU A 10 -0.07 -68.44 5.30
C LEU A 10 0.59 -67.29 4.52
N ALA A 11 -0.13 -66.72 3.55
CA ALA A 11 0.30 -65.52 2.85
C ALA A 11 0.05 -64.30 3.76
N ILE A 12 1.10 -63.80 4.41
CA ILE A 12 1.07 -62.50 5.08
C ILE A 12 1.07 -61.44 3.97
N ALA A 13 -0.09 -60.85 3.69
CA ALA A 13 -0.19 -59.64 2.90
C ALA A 13 0.41 -58.49 3.73
N GLY A 14 1.72 -58.26 3.57
CA GLY A 14 2.34 -57.03 4.03
C GLY A 14 1.74 -55.87 3.26
N ALA A 15 0.86 -55.10 3.88
CA ALA A 15 0.56 -53.76 3.42
C ALA A 15 1.85 -52.95 3.56
N ALA A 16 2.64 -52.88 2.50
CA ALA A 16 3.68 -51.88 2.39
C ALA A 16 2.97 -50.52 2.35
N HIS A 17 2.80 -49.90 3.52
CA HIS A 17 2.69 -48.45 3.56
C HIS A 17 3.99 -47.95 2.94
N ALA A 18 3.94 -47.54 1.67
CA ALA A 18 4.96 -46.68 1.13
C ALA A 18 4.98 -45.46 2.04
N GLN A 19 5.93 -45.43 2.97
CA GLN A 19 6.15 -44.29 3.86
C GLN A 19 6.42 -43.13 2.92
N ARG A 20 5.40 -42.29 2.71
CA ARG A 20 5.53 -41.11 1.86
C ARG A 20 6.69 -40.33 2.46
N SER A 21 7.69 -40.05 1.62
CA SER A 21 8.83 -39.25 2.04
C SER A 21 8.29 -37.97 2.69
N PRO A 22 8.80 -37.57 3.85
CA PRO A 22 8.37 -36.32 4.48
C PRO A 22 8.59 -35.11 3.55
N CYS A 23 9.54 -35.21 2.62
CA CYS A 23 9.79 -34.19 1.60
C CYS A 23 8.65 -34.04 0.57
N SER A 24 7.84 -35.08 0.36
CA SER A 24 6.75 -35.10 -0.62
C SER A 24 5.35 -34.98 0.00
N ALA A 25 5.28 -34.74 1.31
CA ALA A 25 4.02 -34.41 1.97
C ALA A 25 3.45 -33.09 1.43
N THR A 26 2.12 -33.00 1.35
CA THR A 26 1.42 -31.77 0.97
C THR A 26 1.47 -30.70 2.06
N SER A 27 1.73 -31.11 3.31
CA SER A 27 1.96 -30.24 4.45
C SER A 27 2.73 -31.02 5.52
N THR A 28 3.67 -30.37 6.17
CA THR A 28 4.50 -30.91 7.25
C THR A 28 4.40 -29.98 8.45
N THR A 29 3.81 -30.45 9.55
CA THR A 29 3.79 -29.73 10.83
C THR A 29 4.95 -30.19 11.71
N VAL A 30 5.66 -29.25 12.31
CA VAL A 30 6.80 -29.51 13.21
C VAL A 30 6.52 -28.91 14.58
N GLU A 31 6.60 -29.70 15.64
CA GLU A 31 6.32 -29.25 17.02
C GLU A 31 7.62 -29.02 17.82
N SER A 32 8.76 -29.42 17.26
CA SER A 32 10.07 -29.35 17.89
C SER A 32 11.19 -29.16 16.88
N GLN A 33 12.37 -28.75 17.36
CA GLN A 33 13.58 -28.72 16.52
C GLN A 33 13.95 -30.12 16.00
N ALA A 34 13.66 -31.19 16.75
CA ALA A 34 13.93 -32.56 16.30
C ALA A 34 13.09 -32.94 15.05
N ASP A 35 11.87 -32.41 14.92
CA ASP A 35 11.04 -32.62 13.73
C ASP A 35 11.63 -31.90 12.51
N LEU A 36 12.17 -30.69 12.69
CA LEU A 36 12.92 -29.97 11.66
C LEU A 36 14.20 -30.72 11.25
N ASP A 37 14.92 -31.28 12.22
CA ASP A 37 16.13 -32.07 11.98
C ASP A 37 15.81 -33.35 11.20
N ALA A 38 14.66 -33.98 11.47
CA ALA A 38 14.20 -35.18 10.76
C ALA A 38 13.93 -34.94 9.27
N ILE A 39 13.59 -33.70 8.88
CA ILE A 39 13.35 -33.31 7.47
C ILE A 39 14.54 -32.57 6.85
N SER A 40 15.65 -32.41 7.57
CA SER A 40 16.83 -31.65 7.10
C SER A 40 17.53 -32.27 5.89
N THR A 41 17.26 -33.53 5.57
CA THR A 41 17.76 -34.17 4.34
C THR A 41 16.98 -33.77 3.09
N CYS A 42 15.80 -33.15 3.27
CA CYS A 42 15.00 -32.63 2.17
C CYS A 42 15.62 -31.33 1.64
N THR A 43 16.17 -31.35 0.42
CA THR A 43 16.56 -30.09 -0.24
C THR A 43 15.35 -29.29 -0.72
N THR A 44 14.21 -29.95 -0.95
CA THR A 44 12.94 -29.36 -1.37
C THR A 44 11.80 -30.00 -0.59
N LEU A 45 10.90 -29.17 -0.04
CA LEU A 45 9.59 -29.60 0.44
C LEU A 45 8.53 -29.36 -0.64
N ALA A 46 7.74 -30.40 -0.95
CA ALA A 46 6.70 -30.34 -1.98
C ALA A 46 5.45 -29.57 -1.55
N GLY A 47 5.24 -29.38 -0.25
CA GLY A 47 4.07 -28.71 0.31
C GLY A 47 4.45 -27.75 1.41
N ASP A 48 3.49 -27.44 2.29
CA ASP A 48 3.65 -26.44 3.34
C ASP A 48 4.56 -26.92 4.47
N LEU A 49 5.23 -25.98 5.14
CA LEU A 49 5.90 -26.19 6.42
C LEU A 49 5.21 -25.34 7.50
N VAL A 50 4.60 -26.00 8.49
CA VAL A 50 3.85 -25.36 9.57
C VAL A 50 4.63 -25.51 10.88
N LEU A 51 4.98 -24.38 11.50
CA LEU A 51 5.65 -24.35 12.80
C LEU A 51 4.61 -24.46 13.92
N GLY A 52 4.84 -25.38 14.84
CA GLY A 52 4.06 -25.58 16.06
C GLY A 52 4.18 -24.39 17.01
N ALA A 53 3.14 -24.17 17.81
CA ALA A 53 3.01 -22.98 18.65
C ALA A 53 4.05 -22.89 19.79
N ASN A 54 4.59 -24.03 20.22
CA ASN A 54 5.48 -24.13 21.40
C ASN A 54 6.97 -24.00 21.07
N LEU A 55 7.32 -23.75 19.80
CA LEU A 55 8.71 -23.55 19.39
C LEU A 55 9.22 -22.22 19.95
N VAL A 56 10.34 -22.27 20.70
CA VAL A 56 11.05 -21.06 21.16
C VAL A 56 12.12 -20.64 20.14
N VAL A 57 12.78 -21.62 19.54
CA VAL A 57 13.77 -21.45 18.47
C VAL A 57 13.46 -22.46 17.39
N ALA A 58 13.49 -22.03 16.13
CA ALA A 58 13.31 -22.90 14.97
C ALA A 58 14.44 -22.64 13.96
N THR A 59 15.22 -23.68 13.67
CA THR A 59 16.27 -23.67 12.64
C THR A 59 15.94 -24.69 11.55
N ILE A 60 15.69 -24.20 10.34
CA ILE A 60 15.34 -25.00 9.17
C ILE A 60 16.63 -25.28 8.37
N ASN A 61 17.27 -26.41 8.63
CA ASN A 61 18.52 -26.82 7.97
C ASN A 61 18.26 -27.67 6.71
N GLY A 62 19.14 -27.59 5.71
CA GLY A 62 19.13 -28.44 4.51
C GLY A 62 18.11 -28.06 3.43
N ILE A 63 16.98 -27.48 3.84
CA ILE A 63 15.89 -27.09 2.94
C ILE A 63 16.24 -25.82 2.18
N ARG A 64 16.22 -25.90 0.85
CA ARG A 64 16.49 -24.78 -0.08
C ARG A 64 15.24 -24.25 -0.74
N THR A 65 14.18 -25.05 -0.81
CA THR A 65 12.93 -24.67 -1.45
C THR A 65 11.75 -25.26 -0.70
N ILE A 66 10.76 -24.43 -0.41
CA ILE A 66 9.42 -24.84 0.02
C ILE A 66 8.47 -24.49 -1.12
N LYS A 67 7.81 -25.50 -1.71
CA LYS A 67 6.85 -25.27 -2.80
C LYS A 67 5.50 -24.75 -2.31
N GLY A 68 5.16 -25.06 -1.07
CA GLY A 68 3.98 -24.50 -0.41
C GLY A 68 4.32 -23.25 0.39
N ASP A 69 3.58 -23.07 1.47
CA ASP A 69 3.71 -21.98 2.42
C ASP A 69 4.72 -22.31 3.53
N LEU A 70 5.40 -21.29 4.07
CA LEU A 70 6.05 -21.36 5.38
C LEU A 70 5.17 -20.62 6.37
N ILE A 71 4.61 -21.35 7.35
CA ILE A 71 3.58 -20.84 8.25
C ILE A 71 4.07 -20.87 9.69
N ALA A 72 4.21 -19.70 10.29
CA ALA A 72 4.41 -19.49 11.72
C ALA A 72 3.28 -18.60 12.24
N ALA A 73 2.28 -19.22 12.86
CA ALA A 73 1.06 -18.54 13.30
C ALA A 73 0.78 -18.82 14.77
N ASN A 74 0.64 -17.77 15.57
CA ASN A 74 0.42 -17.86 17.02
C ASN A 74 1.53 -18.61 17.78
N CYS A 75 2.76 -18.62 17.26
CA CYS A 75 3.93 -19.11 17.98
C CYS A 75 4.43 -18.00 18.93
N VAL A 76 3.66 -17.72 19.99
CA VAL A 76 3.88 -16.57 20.89
C VAL A 76 5.18 -16.65 21.69
N ASP A 77 5.78 -17.83 21.79
CA ASP A 77 7.05 -18.08 22.46
C ASP A 77 8.26 -18.08 21.49
N LEU A 78 8.02 -18.01 20.18
CA LEU A 78 9.07 -18.09 19.16
C LEU A 78 9.90 -16.81 19.14
N GLN A 79 11.15 -16.91 19.59
CA GLN A 79 12.10 -15.80 19.67
C GLN A 79 13.00 -15.72 18.43
N GLN A 80 13.36 -16.88 17.87
CA GLN A 80 14.27 -16.98 16.73
C GLN A 80 13.74 -17.93 15.65
N LEU A 81 13.71 -17.46 14.41
CA LEU A 81 13.44 -18.27 13.23
C LEU A 81 14.58 -18.11 12.23
N THR A 82 15.24 -19.22 11.89
CA THR A 82 16.44 -19.23 11.04
C THR A 82 16.34 -20.29 9.95
N ALA A 83 16.66 -19.93 8.72
CA ALA A 83 16.71 -20.84 7.57
C ALA A 83 17.90 -20.45 6.66
N PRO A 84 19.13 -20.92 6.97
CA PRO A 84 20.34 -20.39 6.35
C PRO A 84 20.46 -20.73 4.87
N GLU A 85 19.86 -21.82 4.42
CA GLU A 85 19.95 -22.32 3.05
C GLU A 85 18.66 -22.12 2.23
N LEU A 86 17.58 -21.67 2.86
CA LEU A 86 16.29 -21.51 2.21
C LEU A 86 16.33 -20.34 1.22
N ALA A 87 16.30 -20.66 -0.06
CA ALA A 87 16.43 -19.70 -1.15
C ALA A 87 15.07 -19.29 -1.75
N SER A 88 14.06 -20.16 -1.66
CA SER A 88 12.75 -19.95 -2.26
C SER A 88 11.61 -20.49 -1.41
N ILE A 89 10.53 -19.71 -1.31
CA ILE A 89 9.21 -20.13 -0.81
C ILE A 89 8.23 -19.84 -1.96
N GLU A 90 7.77 -20.85 -2.69
CA GLU A 90 6.91 -20.60 -3.87
C GLU A 90 5.51 -20.11 -3.45
N GLY A 91 5.04 -20.48 -2.25
CA GLY A 91 3.82 -19.98 -1.65
C GLY A 91 4.02 -18.75 -0.75
N LYS A 92 3.26 -18.70 0.34
CA LYS A 92 3.25 -17.61 1.31
C LYS A 92 4.27 -17.82 2.42
N PHE A 93 5.06 -16.80 2.71
CA PHE A 93 5.76 -16.68 3.98
C PHE A 93 4.84 -15.97 4.98
N ASN A 94 4.11 -16.76 5.75
CA ASN A 94 3.09 -16.32 6.69
C ASN A 94 3.66 -16.28 8.12
N MET A 95 3.81 -15.07 8.67
CA MET A 95 4.17 -14.85 10.07
C MET A 95 3.08 -14.01 10.74
N THR A 96 2.34 -14.61 11.66
CA THR A 96 1.21 -13.95 12.34
C THR A 96 1.29 -14.16 13.85
N SER A 97 1.08 -13.09 14.61
CA SER A 97 1.03 -13.12 16.08
C SER A 97 2.28 -13.72 16.73
N LEU A 98 3.47 -13.34 16.26
CA LEU A 98 4.76 -13.75 16.85
C LEU A 98 5.28 -12.64 17.76
N THR A 99 4.72 -12.56 18.96
CA THR A 99 4.86 -11.42 19.86
C THR A 99 6.27 -11.19 20.41
N VAL A 100 7.13 -12.21 20.38
CA VAL A 100 8.49 -12.16 20.94
C VAL A 100 9.59 -12.46 19.90
N LEU A 101 9.23 -12.64 18.63
CA LEU A 101 10.20 -12.92 17.56
C LEU A 101 11.09 -11.69 17.34
N ASN A 102 12.35 -11.79 17.76
CA ASN A 102 13.32 -10.70 17.66
C ASN A 102 14.48 -11.03 16.71
N GLN A 103 14.64 -12.29 16.31
CA GLN A 103 15.69 -12.72 15.40
C GLN A 103 15.11 -13.51 14.22
N LEU A 104 15.13 -12.88 13.05
CA LEU A 104 14.78 -13.50 11.77
C LEU A 104 16.04 -13.61 10.91
N ASN A 105 16.42 -14.80 10.45
CA ASN A 105 17.59 -14.99 9.60
C ASN A 105 17.32 -15.97 8.43
N PHE A 106 17.18 -15.40 7.24
CA PHE A 106 16.90 -16.08 5.97
C PHE A 106 17.90 -15.58 4.92
N ASN A 107 19.20 -15.69 5.26
CA ASN A 107 20.27 -15.06 4.48
C ASN A 107 20.39 -15.54 3.02
N ALA A 108 19.80 -16.68 2.65
CA ALA A 108 19.77 -17.18 1.27
C ALA A 108 18.50 -16.82 0.50
N LEU A 109 17.46 -16.31 1.16
CA LEU A 109 16.12 -16.14 0.58
C LEU A 109 16.11 -15.04 -0.47
N ARG A 110 15.66 -15.39 -1.69
CA ARG A 110 15.59 -14.48 -2.84
C ARG A 110 14.18 -14.36 -3.42
N SER A 111 13.40 -15.43 -3.35
CA SER A 111 12.06 -15.49 -3.95
C SER A 111 11.04 -15.99 -2.95
N VAL A 112 9.91 -15.28 -2.86
CA VAL A 112 8.76 -15.63 -2.06
C VAL A 112 7.52 -15.44 -2.93
N GLY A 113 6.51 -16.32 -2.87
CA GLY A 113 5.24 -16.09 -3.55
C GLY A 113 4.52 -14.86 -2.98
N GLU A 114 4.29 -14.86 -1.66
CA GLU A 114 3.70 -13.75 -0.90
C GLU A 114 4.39 -13.59 0.46
N ILE A 115 4.69 -12.35 0.85
CA ILE A 115 5.08 -12.00 2.22
C ILE A 115 3.83 -11.51 2.96
N TYR A 116 3.47 -12.19 4.04
CA TYR A 116 2.36 -11.79 4.91
C TYR A 116 2.80 -11.82 6.37
N TRP A 117 3.16 -10.64 6.88
CA TRP A 117 3.68 -10.44 8.22
C TRP A 117 2.78 -9.50 8.99
N GLN A 118 2.20 -9.99 10.07
CA GLN A 118 1.25 -9.24 10.88
C GLN A 118 1.48 -9.49 12.36
N THR A 119 1.52 -8.40 13.14
CA THR A 119 1.66 -8.44 14.60
C THR A 119 2.97 -9.14 15.01
N LEU A 120 4.08 -8.48 14.69
CA LEU A 120 5.45 -8.90 15.03
C LEU A 120 6.14 -7.78 15.85
N PRO A 121 5.62 -7.42 17.04
CA PRO A 121 6.03 -6.23 17.79
C PRO A 121 7.46 -6.29 18.35
N ALA A 122 8.13 -7.43 18.28
CA ALA A 122 9.54 -7.59 18.69
C ALA A 122 10.51 -7.61 17.49
N LEU A 123 10.00 -7.65 16.24
CA LEU A 123 10.83 -7.75 15.05
C LEU A 123 11.33 -6.36 14.63
N SER A 124 12.60 -6.08 14.89
CA SER A 124 13.25 -4.78 14.65
C SER A 124 14.17 -4.74 13.43
N THR A 125 14.63 -5.90 12.94
CA THR A 125 15.53 -6.00 11.79
C THR A 125 15.17 -7.21 10.92
N LEU A 126 15.56 -7.14 9.63
CA LEU A 126 15.41 -8.24 8.69
C LEU A 126 16.76 -8.91 8.44
N GLY A 127 16.87 -10.21 8.70
CA GLY A 127 18.01 -11.02 8.27
C GLY A 127 17.83 -11.56 6.85
N LEU A 128 17.76 -10.66 5.85
CA LEU A 128 17.56 -11.00 4.44
C LEU A 128 18.78 -10.60 3.59
N ALA A 129 19.97 -11.10 3.95
CA ALA A 129 21.23 -10.67 3.35
C ALA A 129 21.31 -10.87 1.82
N ALA A 130 20.70 -11.93 1.28
CA ALA A 130 20.63 -12.15 -0.17
C ALA A 130 19.72 -11.16 -0.90
N GLN A 131 18.87 -10.44 -0.18
CA GLN A 131 17.75 -9.63 -0.68
C GLN A 131 16.66 -10.45 -1.38
N VAL A 132 15.43 -10.30 -0.91
CA VAL A 132 14.24 -10.81 -1.61
C VAL A 132 13.95 -9.89 -2.78
N THR A 133 14.05 -10.42 -4.00
CA THR A 133 13.84 -9.65 -5.24
C THR A 133 12.53 -10.00 -5.95
N GLN A 134 11.85 -11.06 -5.50
CA GLN A 134 10.58 -11.52 -6.04
C GLN A 134 9.58 -11.77 -4.92
N ALA A 135 8.45 -11.07 -5.00
CA ALA A 135 7.24 -11.30 -4.20
C ALA A 135 6.03 -10.73 -4.95
N SER A 136 4.98 -11.52 -5.13
CA SER A 136 3.77 -11.08 -5.82
C SER A 136 2.90 -10.17 -4.96
N ARG A 137 2.94 -10.35 -3.64
CA ARG A 137 2.23 -9.56 -2.64
C ARG A 137 3.11 -9.41 -1.41
N VAL A 138 3.15 -8.21 -0.84
CA VAL A 138 3.82 -7.91 0.42
C VAL A 138 2.84 -7.18 1.32
N THR A 139 2.61 -7.74 2.50
CA THR A 139 1.94 -7.07 3.62
C THR A 139 2.83 -7.18 4.84
N ILE A 140 3.25 -6.04 5.38
CA ILE A 140 4.03 -5.96 6.62
C ILE A 140 3.34 -4.95 7.53
N THR A 141 2.81 -5.44 8.65
CA THR A 141 2.02 -4.64 9.58
C THR A 141 2.27 -4.96 11.05
N ASP A 142 2.12 -3.95 11.90
CA ASP A 142 2.33 -4.04 13.35
C ASP A 142 3.70 -4.61 13.73
N THR A 143 4.78 -4.05 13.17
CA THR A 143 6.17 -4.38 13.53
C THR A 143 6.90 -3.18 14.13
N ILE A 144 8.10 -3.41 14.66
CA ILE A 144 9.02 -2.35 15.11
C ILE A 144 10.24 -2.20 14.18
N LEU A 145 10.11 -2.65 12.92
CA LEU A 145 11.15 -2.48 11.90
C LEU A 145 11.45 -0.99 11.69
N GLU A 146 12.73 -0.64 11.54
CA GLU A 146 13.15 0.72 11.19
C GLU A 146 13.34 0.91 9.67
N SER A 147 13.66 -0.16 8.94
CA SER A 147 13.75 -0.21 7.48
C SER A 147 13.25 -1.55 6.94
N LEU A 148 13.06 -1.63 5.63
CA LEU A 148 12.81 -2.88 4.89
C LEU A 148 14.06 -3.39 4.15
N ASP A 149 15.26 -3.05 4.65
CA ASP A 149 16.51 -3.45 4.01
C ASP A 149 16.56 -4.99 3.88
N GLY A 150 16.84 -5.46 2.66
CA GLY A 150 16.73 -6.87 2.32
C GLY A 150 15.45 -7.24 1.55
N ILE A 151 14.53 -6.31 1.33
CA ILE A 151 13.43 -6.45 0.35
C ILE A 151 13.71 -5.46 -0.79
N ASN A 152 13.99 -5.97 -1.99
CA ASN A 152 14.33 -5.15 -3.15
C ASN A 152 13.65 -5.68 -4.42
N LEU A 153 12.33 -5.52 -4.44
CA LEU A 153 11.47 -6.07 -5.49
C LEU A 153 11.56 -5.27 -6.80
N VAL A 154 11.46 -5.96 -7.93
CA VAL A 154 11.38 -5.32 -9.26
C VAL A 154 9.93 -5.13 -9.71
N THR A 155 9.06 -6.10 -9.46
CA THR A 155 7.63 -6.04 -9.79
C THR A 155 6.84 -6.72 -8.68
N THR A 156 5.68 -6.18 -8.33
CA THR A 156 4.75 -6.84 -7.41
C THR A 156 3.31 -6.43 -7.74
N GLN A 157 2.33 -7.23 -7.35
CA GLN A 157 0.93 -6.86 -7.52
C GLN A 157 0.53 -5.87 -6.43
N ARG A 158 0.75 -6.25 -5.17
CA ARG A 158 0.38 -5.45 -4.00
C ARG A 158 1.58 -5.25 -3.08
N PHE A 159 1.85 -3.99 -2.73
CA PHE A 159 2.85 -3.63 -1.74
C PHE A 159 2.18 -2.76 -0.67
N ASN A 160 1.88 -3.36 0.48
CA ASN A 160 1.16 -2.71 1.57
C ASN A 160 2.00 -2.74 2.86
N ILE A 161 2.51 -1.58 3.24
CA ILE A 161 3.33 -1.41 4.44
C ILE A 161 2.60 -0.43 5.35
N ASN A 162 2.07 -0.94 6.46
CA ASN A 162 1.25 -0.13 7.34
C ASN A 162 1.44 -0.41 8.83
N ASN A 163 1.12 0.55 9.69
CA ASN A 163 1.16 0.40 11.15
C ASN A 163 2.55 -0.01 11.72
N ASN A 164 3.64 0.31 11.01
CA ASN A 164 5.00 0.09 11.52
C ASN A 164 5.52 1.40 12.12
N ARG A 165 5.17 1.68 13.38
CA ARG A 165 5.37 2.98 14.04
C ARG A 165 6.82 3.49 14.05
N TYR A 166 7.80 2.60 13.95
CA TYR A 166 9.23 2.95 13.95
C TYR A 166 9.88 2.91 12.56
N LEU A 167 9.13 2.57 11.52
CA LEU A 167 9.65 2.42 10.17
C LEU A 167 9.94 3.78 9.55
N LYS A 168 11.22 4.13 9.43
CA LYS A 168 11.69 5.43 8.92
C LYS A 168 12.00 5.39 7.43
N LYS A 169 12.21 4.21 6.85
CA LYS A 169 12.65 4.08 5.46
C LYS A 169 11.94 2.95 4.74
N VAL A 170 11.34 3.27 3.60
CA VAL A 170 10.86 2.32 2.59
C VAL A 170 11.50 2.72 1.27
N GLU A 171 12.53 1.99 0.85
CA GLU A 171 13.20 2.19 -0.43
C GLU A 171 13.23 0.87 -1.19
N VAL A 172 12.56 0.81 -2.34
CA VAL A 172 12.48 -0.39 -3.17
C VAL A 172 12.57 -0.03 -4.65
N GLN A 173 13.25 -0.87 -5.43
CA GLN A 173 13.52 -0.63 -6.85
C GLN A 173 12.35 -1.08 -7.76
N LEU A 174 11.12 -1.01 -7.25
CA LEU A 174 9.91 -1.42 -7.96
C LEU A 174 9.75 -0.63 -9.24
N ALA A 175 9.51 -1.34 -10.35
CA ALA A 175 9.22 -0.76 -11.65
C ALA A 175 7.72 -0.67 -11.94
N ASN A 176 6.93 -1.63 -11.42
CA ASN A 176 5.50 -1.79 -11.72
C ASN A 176 4.70 -2.36 -10.52
N ILE A 177 3.52 -1.79 -10.26
CA ILE A 177 2.52 -2.24 -9.26
C ILE A 177 1.15 -2.50 -9.92
N THR A 178 0.72 -3.75 -10.04
CA THR A 178 -0.51 -4.10 -10.80
C THR A 178 -1.82 -4.06 -10.03
N ASP A 179 -1.80 -3.99 -8.71
CA ASP A 179 -2.99 -3.93 -7.86
C ASP A 179 -2.95 -2.65 -7.01
N SER A 180 -2.03 -2.55 -6.05
CA SER A 180 -1.99 -1.42 -5.10
C SER A 180 -0.64 -1.22 -4.42
N LEU A 181 -0.23 0.03 -4.30
CA LEU A 181 0.87 0.51 -3.47
C LEU A 181 0.28 1.33 -2.32
N ALA A 182 0.55 0.93 -1.08
CA ALA A 182 0.05 1.59 0.12
C ALA A 182 1.16 1.71 1.16
N ILE A 183 1.51 2.94 1.52
CA ILE A 183 2.42 3.28 2.63
C ILE A 183 1.63 4.14 3.60
N GLU A 184 1.19 3.58 4.72
CA GLU A 184 0.19 4.21 5.58
C GLU A 184 0.47 3.99 7.07
N PHE A 185 0.29 5.01 7.91
CA PHE A 185 0.35 4.86 9.38
C PHE A 185 1.68 4.25 9.90
N ASN A 186 2.80 4.50 9.22
CA ASN A 186 4.13 4.11 9.69
C ASN A 186 4.72 5.21 10.60
N SER A 187 6.05 5.31 10.74
CA SER A 187 6.64 6.49 11.38
C SER A 187 6.16 7.76 10.65
N PRO A 188 5.79 8.84 11.35
CA PRO A 188 5.48 10.13 10.71
C PRO A 188 6.60 10.66 9.83
N SER A 189 7.84 10.21 10.07
CA SER A 189 9.03 10.57 9.30
C SER A 189 9.38 9.55 8.21
N VAL A 190 8.48 8.61 7.85
CA VAL A 190 8.82 7.56 6.88
C VAL A 190 9.17 8.20 5.53
N ALA A 191 10.38 7.93 5.06
CA ALA A 191 10.84 8.29 3.73
C ALA A 191 10.51 7.14 2.77
N ALA A 192 9.57 7.39 1.87
CA ALA A 192 9.06 6.42 0.90
C ALA A 192 9.65 6.74 -0.49
N SER A 193 10.58 5.91 -0.98
CA SER A 193 11.26 6.15 -2.26
C SER A 193 11.07 4.98 -3.24
N PHE A 194 10.54 5.31 -4.42
CA PHE A 194 10.28 4.38 -5.52
C PHE A 194 10.90 4.93 -6.81
N PRO A 195 12.25 5.00 -6.90
CA PRO A 195 12.94 5.75 -7.95
C PRO A 195 12.69 5.23 -9.36
N ASN A 196 12.40 3.93 -9.49
CA ASN A 196 12.19 3.25 -10.77
C ASN A 196 10.71 2.97 -11.08
N LEU A 197 9.77 3.36 -10.22
CA LEU A 197 8.36 3.07 -10.43
C LEU A 197 7.87 3.86 -11.62
N THR A 198 7.54 3.18 -12.72
CA THR A 198 7.08 3.81 -13.96
C THR A 198 5.58 3.75 -14.11
N TRP A 199 4.94 2.73 -13.53
CA TRP A 199 3.52 2.49 -13.65
C TRP A 199 2.97 1.90 -12.35
N ALA A 200 1.80 2.37 -11.92
CA ALA A 200 1.06 1.80 -10.81
C ALA A 200 -0.44 1.70 -11.16
N ASN A 201 -1.12 0.72 -10.58
CA ASN A 201 -2.57 0.68 -10.64
C ASN A 201 -3.17 1.68 -9.64
N ASN A 202 -3.01 1.47 -8.33
CA ASN A 202 -3.34 2.48 -7.31
C ASN A 202 -2.11 2.78 -6.46
N ALA A 203 -1.97 4.02 -6.00
CA ALA A 203 -0.93 4.42 -5.06
C ALA A 203 -1.49 5.35 -3.98
N THR A 204 -1.27 4.99 -2.71
CA THR A 204 -1.70 5.75 -1.53
C THR A 204 -0.53 5.97 -0.60
N PHE A 205 -0.30 7.24 -0.24
CA PHE A 205 0.70 7.66 0.72
C PHE A 205 0.02 8.43 1.83
N ARG A 206 0.04 7.87 3.03
CA ARG A 206 -0.57 8.45 4.22
C ARG A 206 0.42 8.57 5.35
N SER A 207 0.47 9.74 6.00
CA SER A 207 1.38 10.00 7.12
C SER A 207 2.85 9.74 6.78
N CYS A 208 3.26 10.08 5.56
CA CYS A 208 4.64 9.98 5.11
C CYS A 208 5.41 11.28 5.36
N GLY A 209 6.69 11.15 5.73
CA GLY A 209 7.61 12.27 5.89
C GLY A 209 8.23 12.74 4.58
N SER A 210 8.35 11.85 3.60
CA SER A 210 8.67 12.19 2.20
C SER A 210 8.19 11.09 1.25
N VAL A 211 7.92 11.47 -0.01
CA VAL A 211 7.55 10.54 -1.08
C VAL A 211 8.31 10.89 -2.36
N GLU A 212 9.07 9.94 -2.91
CA GLU A 212 9.83 10.12 -4.15
C GLU A 212 9.31 9.21 -5.26
N LEU A 213 8.79 9.83 -6.33
CA LEU A 213 8.21 9.15 -7.51
C LEU A 213 8.77 9.73 -8.83
N PRO A 214 10.10 9.86 -9.00
CA PRO A 214 10.70 10.60 -10.12
C PRO A 214 10.45 9.97 -11.49
N SER A 215 10.15 8.65 -11.52
CA SER A 215 9.93 7.91 -12.76
C SER A 215 8.46 7.60 -13.06
N LEU A 216 7.54 7.92 -12.14
CA LEU A 216 6.14 7.54 -12.28
C LEU A 216 5.53 8.27 -13.47
N ALA A 217 5.08 7.50 -14.46
CA ALA A 217 4.58 8.01 -15.73
C ALA A 217 3.07 7.87 -15.88
N ILE A 218 2.49 6.81 -15.32
CA ILE A 218 1.06 6.49 -15.45
C ILE A 218 0.56 5.87 -14.14
N VAL A 219 -0.64 6.29 -13.72
CA VAL A 219 -1.44 5.60 -12.70
C VAL A 219 -2.77 5.21 -13.31
N ASN A 220 -3.12 3.91 -13.32
CA ASN A 220 -4.38 3.46 -13.98
C ASN A 220 -5.63 3.68 -13.12
N GLY A 221 -5.49 3.69 -11.81
CA GLY A 221 -6.51 4.00 -10.83
C GLY A 221 -6.25 5.37 -10.22
N SER A 222 -6.21 5.44 -8.90
CA SER A 222 -6.08 6.70 -8.17
C SER A 222 -4.70 6.87 -7.50
N LEU A 223 -4.30 8.14 -7.37
CA LEU A 223 -3.07 8.56 -6.70
C LEU A 223 -3.45 9.49 -5.54
N GLY A 224 -3.20 9.07 -4.30
CA GLY A 224 -3.66 9.78 -3.12
C GLY A 224 -2.55 10.09 -2.12
N PHE A 225 -2.58 11.31 -1.58
CA PHE A 225 -1.67 11.83 -0.57
C PHE A 225 -2.49 12.39 0.60
N PHE A 226 -2.39 11.74 1.76
CA PHE A 226 -3.22 12.05 2.92
C PHE A 226 -2.36 12.31 4.17
N GLU A 227 -2.61 13.40 4.89
CA GLU A 227 -2.01 13.60 6.23
C GLU A 227 -0.47 13.52 6.22
N ASN A 228 0.17 13.90 5.13
CA ASN A 228 1.64 13.85 5.00
C ASN A 228 2.30 15.11 5.56
N THR A 229 3.58 14.98 5.90
CA THR A 229 4.37 16.07 6.53
C THR A 229 5.52 16.56 5.66
N PHE A 230 5.54 16.25 4.36
CA PHE A 230 6.49 16.81 3.41
C PHE A 230 6.03 18.16 2.85
N GLU A 231 6.98 19.03 2.51
CA GLU A 231 6.71 20.36 1.96
C GLU A 231 6.56 20.36 0.43
N ASP A 232 7.22 19.43 -0.26
CA ASP A 232 7.25 19.39 -1.71
C ASP A 232 6.88 17.99 -2.24
N LEU A 233 6.08 17.96 -3.31
CA LEU A 233 5.85 16.76 -4.11
C LEU A 233 6.12 17.05 -5.59
N SER A 234 6.94 16.20 -6.22
CA SER A 234 7.19 16.25 -7.66
C SER A 234 7.04 14.87 -8.30
N THR A 235 6.18 14.77 -9.32
CA THR A 235 6.05 13.58 -10.17
C THR A 235 6.30 13.99 -11.63
N PRO A 236 7.56 14.25 -12.01
CA PRO A 236 7.90 15.02 -13.22
C PRO A 236 7.59 14.30 -14.53
N LYS A 237 7.39 12.98 -14.51
CA LYS A 237 7.09 12.17 -15.69
C LYS A 237 5.62 11.76 -15.80
N LEU A 238 4.79 12.07 -14.80
CA LEU A 238 3.39 11.63 -14.77
C LEU A 238 2.63 12.30 -15.91
N THR A 239 1.97 11.50 -16.75
CA THR A 239 1.24 11.98 -17.94
C THR A 239 -0.26 11.76 -17.85
N ALA A 240 -0.70 10.71 -17.16
CA ALA A 240 -2.11 10.39 -16.97
C ALA A 240 -2.37 9.71 -15.62
N VAL A 241 -3.53 10.00 -15.05
CA VAL A 241 -4.11 9.27 -13.91
C VAL A 241 -5.52 8.81 -14.25
N GLY A 242 -5.80 7.55 -13.97
CA GLY A 242 -7.04 6.87 -14.26
C GLY A 242 -7.15 6.29 -15.67
N THR A 243 -8.31 5.70 -15.98
CA THR A 243 -8.69 5.24 -17.33
C THR A 243 -10.11 5.67 -17.68
N GLY A 244 -10.45 5.63 -18.98
CA GLY A 244 -11.81 5.93 -19.44
C GLY A 244 -12.88 4.96 -18.93
N THR A 245 -12.49 3.79 -18.41
CA THR A 245 -13.40 2.78 -17.84
C THR A 245 -13.51 2.86 -16.33
N ASP A 246 -12.40 3.14 -15.64
CA ASP A 246 -12.30 2.97 -14.19
C ASP A 246 -12.25 4.32 -13.44
N GLY A 247 -12.20 5.45 -14.16
CA GLY A 247 -11.94 6.76 -13.57
C GLY A 247 -10.53 6.80 -12.98
N GLY A 248 -10.29 7.67 -11.99
CA GLY A 248 -9.03 7.72 -11.27
C GLY A 248 -8.73 9.13 -10.77
N ASP A 249 -8.70 9.29 -9.46
CA ASP A 249 -8.57 10.59 -8.81
C ASP A 249 -7.11 10.88 -8.48
N ILE A 250 -6.73 12.16 -8.51
CA ILE A 250 -5.55 12.66 -7.80
C ILE A 250 -6.07 13.43 -6.59
N THR A 251 -5.74 12.96 -5.40
CA THR A 251 -6.24 13.56 -4.16
C THR A 251 -5.09 14.00 -3.27
N PHE A 252 -5.12 15.27 -2.90
CA PHE A 252 -4.38 15.86 -1.79
C PHE A 252 -5.38 16.18 -0.69
N ALA A 253 -5.14 15.67 0.51
CA ALA A 253 -5.98 15.98 1.64
C ALA A 253 -5.25 16.02 2.97
N ASN A 254 -5.50 17.09 3.74
CA ASN A 254 -4.95 17.32 5.07
C ASN A 254 -3.41 17.23 5.10
N ASN A 255 -2.71 17.60 4.02
CA ASN A 255 -1.25 17.67 4.03
C ASN A 255 -0.83 19.07 4.50
N ASP A 256 -1.01 19.36 5.78
CA ASP A 256 -0.81 20.71 6.33
C ASP A 256 0.59 21.27 6.09
N ALA A 257 1.62 20.44 5.93
CA ALA A 257 2.99 20.88 5.63
C ALA A 257 3.25 21.13 4.13
N LEU A 258 2.39 20.64 3.24
CA LEU A 258 2.59 20.72 1.79
C LEU A 258 2.52 22.17 1.32
N VAL A 259 3.53 22.59 0.56
CA VAL A 259 3.66 23.92 -0.02
C VAL A 259 3.59 23.85 -1.54
N ASN A 260 4.37 22.94 -2.15
CA ASN A 260 4.49 22.84 -3.60
C ASN A 260 4.12 21.46 -4.14
N VAL A 261 3.30 21.45 -5.18
CA VAL A 261 3.01 20.26 -5.99
C VAL A 261 3.41 20.52 -7.43
N SER A 262 4.15 19.61 -8.06
CA SER A 262 4.61 19.74 -9.44
C SER A 262 4.39 18.46 -10.25
N MET A 263 3.54 18.54 -11.28
CA MET A 263 3.26 17.47 -12.24
C MET A 263 3.31 18.02 -13.69
N PRO A 264 4.48 18.51 -14.15
CA PRO A 264 4.60 19.33 -15.36
C PRO A 264 4.26 18.61 -16.68
N GLN A 265 4.22 17.27 -16.68
CA GLN A 265 3.87 16.47 -17.86
C GLN A 265 2.44 15.92 -17.81
N LEU A 266 1.68 16.17 -16.74
CA LEU A 266 0.34 15.62 -16.57
C LEU A 266 -0.59 16.25 -17.60
N GLN A 267 -1.27 15.42 -18.40
CA GLN A 267 -2.14 15.86 -19.50
C GLN A 267 -3.60 15.53 -19.24
N THR A 268 -3.88 14.39 -18.62
CA THR A 268 -5.23 13.85 -18.45
C THR A 268 -5.44 13.27 -17.06
N ILE A 269 -6.57 13.61 -16.44
CA ILE A 269 -7.08 12.94 -15.25
C ILE A 269 -8.46 12.36 -15.60
N PHE A 270 -8.65 11.05 -15.45
CA PHE A 270 -9.90 10.39 -15.78
C PHE A 270 -10.94 10.44 -14.65
N GLY A 271 -10.54 10.80 -13.44
CA GLY A 271 -11.40 11.17 -12.33
C GLY A 271 -11.24 12.64 -11.96
N THR A 272 -11.11 12.91 -10.66
CA THR A 272 -11.12 14.24 -10.06
C THR A 272 -9.71 14.68 -9.67
N LEU A 273 -9.38 15.95 -9.90
CA LEU A 273 -8.26 16.60 -9.22
C LEU A 273 -8.79 17.25 -7.95
N GLN A 274 -8.34 16.79 -6.79
CA GLN A 274 -8.87 17.24 -5.51
C GLN A 274 -7.78 17.76 -4.57
N PHE A 275 -8.02 18.94 -4.00
CA PHE A 275 -7.26 19.53 -2.89
C PHE A 275 -8.23 19.88 -1.76
N VAL A 276 -8.00 19.34 -0.57
CA VAL A 276 -8.88 19.49 0.60
C VAL A 276 -8.05 19.71 1.85
N ASN A 277 -8.20 20.88 2.47
CA ASN A 277 -7.48 21.23 3.71
C ASN A 277 -5.94 21.12 3.59
N ASP A 278 -5.36 21.47 2.45
CA ASP A 278 -3.90 21.57 2.30
C ASP A 278 -3.47 23.04 2.53
N SER A 279 -3.55 23.52 3.78
CA SER A 279 -3.58 24.95 4.11
C SER A 279 -2.35 25.77 3.72
N ASN A 280 -1.19 25.11 3.55
CA ASN A 280 0.07 25.76 3.18
C ASN A 280 0.35 25.74 1.68
N VAL A 281 -0.47 25.04 0.88
CA VAL A 281 -0.43 25.17 -0.57
C VAL A 281 -1.08 26.51 -0.91
N LYS A 282 -0.26 27.55 -1.11
CA LYS A 282 -0.76 28.89 -1.49
C LYS A 282 -0.97 29.04 -2.99
N GLU A 283 -0.23 28.28 -3.79
CA GLU A 283 -0.27 28.36 -5.24
C GLU A 283 -0.47 26.98 -5.89
N ILE A 284 -1.46 26.88 -6.77
CA ILE A 284 -1.70 25.69 -7.60
C ILE A 284 -1.28 25.99 -9.04
N THR A 285 0.03 25.92 -9.31
CA THR A 285 0.63 26.24 -10.63
C THR A 285 1.38 25.06 -11.26
N GLY A 286 1.45 23.92 -10.57
CA GLY A 286 2.21 22.73 -10.96
C GLY A 286 1.65 21.88 -12.09
N PHE A 287 0.58 22.31 -12.76
CA PHE A 287 -0.16 21.52 -13.77
C PHE A 287 -0.21 22.17 -15.17
N PRO A 288 0.90 22.69 -15.72
CA PRO A 288 0.88 23.52 -16.93
C PRO A 288 0.37 22.79 -18.19
N LYS A 289 0.49 21.46 -18.26
CA LYS A 289 0.04 20.64 -19.40
C LYS A 289 -1.31 19.97 -19.21
N LEU A 290 -1.95 20.12 -18.04
CA LEU A 290 -3.23 19.47 -17.76
C LEU A 290 -4.28 20.04 -18.72
N SER A 291 -4.81 19.17 -19.59
CA SER A 291 -5.66 19.58 -20.70
C SER A 291 -7.09 19.04 -20.60
N VAL A 292 -7.26 17.88 -19.98
CA VAL A 292 -8.55 17.20 -19.84
C VAL A 292 -8.71 16.64 -18.43
N VAL A 293 -9.86 16.92 -17.80
CA VAL A 293 -10.31 16.28 -16.56
C VAL A 293 -11.69 15.67 -16.82
N HIS A 294 -11.82 14.35 -16.70
CA HIS A 294 -13.10 13.67 -16.94
C HIS A 294 -14.04 13.72 -15.74
N GLY A 295 -13.51 13.81 -14.52
CA GLY A 295 -14.28 14.14 -13.33
C GLY A 295 -14.29 15.65 -13.11
N SER A 296 -14.15 16.05 -11.86
CA SER A 296 -14.18 17.46 -11.46
C SER A 296 -12.77 18.01 -11.17
N ILE A 297 -12.65 19.32 -11.14
CA ILE A 297 -11.57 19.98 -10.38
C ILE A 297 -12.23 20.51 -9.11
N ASP A 298 -11.79 20.02 -7.95
CA ASP A 298 -12.37 20.32 -6.64
C ASP A 298 -11.30 20.81 -5.66
N ILE A 299 -11.27 22.11 -5.43
CA ILE A 299 -10.25 22.81 -4.66
C ILE A 299 -10.94 23.59 -3.54
N SER A 300 -10.62 23.26 -2.29
CA SER A 300 -11.17 23.92 -1.10
C SER A 300 -10.11 24.10 -0.01
N GLY A 301 -9.94 25.34 0.48
CA GLY A 301 -8.86 25.67 1.42
C GLY A 301 -8.51 27.15 1.47
N ASP A 302 -7.22 27.47 1.66
CA ASP A 302 -6.69 28.83 1.83
C ASP A 302 -5.62 29.15 0.77
N PHE A 303 -6.02 29.07 -0.50
CA PHE A 303 -5.18 29.27 -1.69
C PHE A 303 -5.26 30.71 -2.18
N GLU A 304 -4.14 31.28 -2.61
CA GLU A 304 -4.02 32.65 -3.10
C GLU A 304 -3.96 32.72 -4.63
N ASN A 305 -3.50 31.64 -5.28
CA ASN A 305 -3.37 31.59 -6.74
C ASN A 305 -3.57 30.17 -7.29
N ALA A 306 -4.17 30.05 -8.47
CA ALA A 306 -4.26 28.79 -9.21
C ALA A 306 -4.29 29.04 -10.72
N THR A 307 -3.61 28.20 -11.50
CA THR A 307 -3.60 28.30 -12.97
C THR A 307 -3.67 26.93 -13.64
N PHE A 308 -4.42 26.83 -14.74
CA PHE A 308 -4.48 25.63 -15.57
C PHE A 308 -4.43 26.02 -17.06
N PRO A 309 -3.30 26.56 -17.54
CA PRO A 309 -3.24 27.25 -18.82
C PRO A 309 -3.69 26.40 -20.02
N SER A 310 -3.39 25.09 -20.00
CA SER A 310 -3.71 24.16 -21.10
C SER A 310 -5.10 23.51 -21.01
N ILE A 311 -5.89 23.78 -19.97
CA ILE A 311 -7.18 23.11 -19.77
C ILE A 311 -8.18 23.51 -20.85
N ARG A 312 -8.90 22.51 -21.37
CA ARG A 312 -9.88 22.70 -22.45
C ARG A 312 -11.14 21.86 -22.31
N ASP A 313 -11.14 20.86 -21.43
CA ASP A 313 -12.33 20.03 -21.15
C ASP A 313 -12.34 19.59 -19.68
N ILE A 314 -13.40 19.95 -18.96
CA ILE A 314 -13.73 19.44 -17.62
C ILE A 314 -15.13 18.85 -17.70
N ARG A 315 -15.26 17.52 -17.69
CA ARG A 315 -16.56 16.86 -17.93
C ARG A 315 -17.44 16.80 -16.68
N GLY A 316 -16.84 16.84 -15.50
CA GLY A 316 -17.53 17.05 -14.23
C GLY A 316 -17.70 18.52 -13.89
N GLY A 317 -17.72 18.83 -12.60
CA GLY A 317 -17.80 20.19 -12.08
C GLY A 317 -16.45 20.89 -11.97
N PHE A 318 -16.51 22.19 -11.76
CA PHE A 318 -15.38 22.99 -11.31
C PHE A 318 -15.79 23.65 -10.00
N ASN A 319 -15.05 23.38 -8.93
CA ASN A 319 -15.22 23.99 -7.63
C ASN A 319 -13.87 24.54 -7.17
N LEU A 320 -13.78 25.85 -7.02
CA LEU A 320 -12.69 26.54 -6.34
C LEU A 320 -13.32 27.45 -5.29
N GLN A 321 -13.13 27.11 -4.03
CA GLN A 321 -13.54 27.93 -2.90
C GLN A 321 -12.32 28.18 -2.02
N THR A 322 -12.03 29.44 -1.72
CA THR A 322 -10.90 29.81 -0.87
C THR A 322 -11.27 30.85 0.18
N THR A 323 -10.64 30.76 1.36
CA THR A 323 -10.72 31.82 2.38
C THR A 323 -9.98 33.10 1.98
N ALA A 324 -9.00 33.01 1.08
CA ALA A 324 -8.21 34.14 0.63
C ALA A 324 -8.98 35.02 -0.38
N GLU A 325 -8.49 36.25 -0.56
CA GLU A 325 -8.88 37.09 -1.71
C GLU A 325 -8.41 36.41 -3.00
N PHE A 326 -9.30 36.19 -3.95
CA PHE A 326 -9.01 35.44 -5.17
C PHE A 326 -9.79 35.98 -6.35
N ASP A 327 -9.08 36.30 -7.44
CA ASP A 327 -9.70 36.79 -8.67
C ASP A 327 -10.00 35.63 -9.63
N CYS A 328 -11.27 35.24 -9.69
CA CYS A 328 -11.74 34.23 -10.65
C CYS A 328 -11.71 34.72 -12.10
N SER A 329 -11.77 36.03 -12.34
CA SER A 329 -12.01 36.57 -13.68
C SER A 329 -10.82 36.47 -14.62
N THR A 330 -9.60 36.46 -14.08
CA THR A 330 -8.37 36.44 -14.89
C THR A 330 -8.16 35.11 -15.63
N GLU A 331 -8.40 33.96 -14.97
CA GLU A 331 -8.12 32.63 -15.52
C GLU A 331 -9.37 31.76 -15.69
N PHE A 332 -10.39 31.94 -14.85
CA PHE A 332 -11.48 30.97 -14.71
C PHE A 332 -12.81 31.40 -15.34
N ASP A 333 -13.00 32.66 -15.75
CA ASP A 333 -14.20 33.06 -16.51
C ASP A 333 -14.32 32.29 -17.82
N ARG A 334 -13.19 31.96 -18.47
CA ARG A 334 -13.18 31.15 -19.69
C ARG A 334 -13.67 29.72 -19.45
N PHE A 335 -13.73 29.25 -18.20
CA PHE A 335 -14.13 27.88 -17.89
C PHE A 335 -15.65 27.72 -17.98
N GLU A 336 -16.38 28.74 -17.53
CA GLU A 336 -17.83 28.73 -17.46
C GLU A 336 -18.46 28.64 -18.87
N GLY A 337 -19.41 27.73 -19.05
CA GLY A 337 -20.19 27.57 -20.29
C GLY A 337 -19.41 27.02 -21.50
N SER A 338 -18.09 26.87 -21.44
CA SER A 338 -17.27 26.38 -22.55
C SER A 338 -16.43 25.14 -22.20
N ILE A 339 -15.61 25.21 -21.15
CA ILE A 339 -14.70 24.14 -20.73
C ILE A 339 -15.41 23.18 -19.77
N VAL A 340 -16.14 23.70 -18.78
CA VAL A 340 -16.82 22.92 -17.74
C VAL A 340 -18.20 22.47 -18.21
N LYS A 341 -18.51 21.18 -18.03
CA LYS A 341 -19.81 20.60 -18.40
C LYS A 341 -20.77 20.45 -17.21
N GLY A 342 -20.23 20.40 -15.98
CA GLY A 342 -20.99 20.34 -14.74
C GLY A 342 -21.21 21.70 -14.07
N LYS A 343 -21.42 21.70 -12.74
CA LYS A 343 -21.57 22.93 -11.95
C LYS A 343 -20.24 23.69 -11.93
N TYR A 344 -20.31 24.99 -12.15
CA TYR A 344 -19.17 25.90 -12.01
C TYR A 344 -19.33 26.73 -10.73
N VAL A 345 -18.29 26.71 -9.89
CA VAL A 345 -18.15 27.54 -8.68
C VAL A 345 -16.69 28.00 -8.63
N CYS A 346 -16.48 29.30 -8.66
CA CYS A 346 -15.20 29.93 -8.34
C CYS A 346 -15.49 31.08 -7.39
N GLU A 347 -14.92 31.03 -6.17
CA GLU A 347 -15.24 32.01 -5.15
C GLU A 347 -14.11 32.23 -4.13
N GLY A 348 -13.74 33.49 -3.92
CA GLY A 348 -12.82 33.93 -2.87
C GLY A 348 -13.54 34.46 -1.63
N VAL A 349 -12.79 34.64 -0.54
CA VAL A 349 -13.29 35.19 0.74
C VAL A 349 -14.46 34.36 1.32
N VAL A 350 -14.44 33.05 1.09
CA VAL A 350 -15.46 32.12 1.59
C VAL A 350 -15.18 31.80 3.05
N THR A 351 -16.20 31.89 3.92
CA THR A 351 -16.03 31.67 5.38
C THR A 351 -15.73 30.21 5.73
N ASN A 352 -16.36 29.27 5.02
CA ASN A 352 -16.13 27.84 5.15
C ASN A 352 -16.06 27.25 3.74
N PRO A 353 -14.87 27.27 3.09
CA PRO A 353 -14.69 26.62 1.80
C PRO A 353 -15.11 25.15 1.89
N GLY A 354 -15.94 24.72 0.95
CA GLY A 354 -16.38 23.33 0.88
C GLY A 354 -16.03 22.67 -0.43
N THR A 355 -16.05 21.34 -0.43
CA THR A 355 -15.88 20.49 -1.63
C THR A 355 -17.06 20.62 -2.58
N GLU A 356 -16.95 20.02 -3.77
CA GLU A 356 -18.03 20.03 -4.76
C GLU A 356 -19.40 19.67 -4.15
N GLY A 357 -20.41 20.49 -4.47
CA GLY A 357 -21.78 20.34 -3.97
C GLY A 357 -22.14 21.23 -2.78
N THR A 358 -21.16 21.91 -2.15
CA THR A 358 -21.44 22.98 -1.19
C THR A 358 -21.64 24.32 -1.91
N ASP A 359 -22.53 25.16 -1.39
CA ASP A 359 -22.64 26.55 -1.86
C ASP A 359 -21.76 27.46 -0.98
N PRO A 360 -20.94 28.35 -1.58
CA PRO A 360 -20.05 29.21 -0.83
C PRO A 360 -20.84 30.21 0.01
N THR A 361 -20.42 30.42 1.26
CA THR A 361 -20.98 31.43 2.16
C THR A 361 -19.97 32.55 2.41
N LYS A 362 -20.34 33.80 2.12
CA LYS A 362 -19.55 35.00 2.42
C LYS A 362 -20.09 35.74 3.64
N ASN A 363 -19.21 36.32 4.46
CA ASN A 363 -19.61 37.25 5.53
C ASN A 363 -20.04 38.60 4.91
N GLY A 364 -21.34 38.74 4.62
CA GLY A 364 -21.91 39.98 4.08
C GLY A 364 -23.42 40.01 3.83
N GLY A 365 -24.15 38.92 4.09
CA GLY A 365 -25.61 38.87 3.92
C GLY A 365 -26.32 38.52 5.23
N SER A 366 -27.18 39.43 5.72
CA SER A 366 -28.16 39.13 6.77
C SER A 366 -29.17 38.09 6.26
N GLY A 367 -28.82 36.81 6.37
CA GLY A 367 -29.67 35.68 6.01
C GLY A 367 -29.81 34.73 7.20
N ASN A 368 -31.00 34.70 7.80
CA ASN A 368 -31.35 33.77 8.87
C ASN A 368 -31.49 32.35 8.27
N GLY A 369 -30.47 31.50 8.45
CA GLY A 369 -30.45 30.13 7.93
C GLY A 369 -29.71 29.18 8.86
N ASP A 370 -30.35 28.06 9.18
CA ASP A 370 -29.96 27.10 10.20
C ASP A 370 -28.50 26.62 10.10
N LYS A 371 -27.80 26.66 11.24
CA LYS A 371 -26.45 26.10 11.42
C LYS A 371 -26.47 24.59 11.16
N LYS A 372 -26.06 24.17 9.98
CA LYS A 372 -25.59 22.80 9.74
C LYS A 372 -24.07 22.84 9.74
N ASN A 373 -23.46 22.24 10.77
CA ASN A 373 -22.05 21.88 10.75
C ASN A 373 -21.85 20.90 9.59
N SER A 374 -21.26 21.39 8.50
CA SER A 374 -20.87 20.54 7.38
C SER A 374 -19.47 20.02 7.66
N ALA A 375 -19.40 18.86 8.34
CA ALA A 375 -18.28 17.97 8.09
C ALA A 375 -18.36 17.60 6.60
N GLY A 376 -17.44 18.15 5.80
CA GLY A 376 -17.33 17.82 4.38
C GLY A 376 -17.36 16.31 4.24
N LYS A 377 -18.31 15.78 3.46
CA LYS A 377 -18.32 14.36 3.13
C LYS A 377 -17.07 14.09 2.32
N PHE A 378 -16.05 13.58 2.97
CA PHE A 378 -14.90 12.97 2.32
C PHE A 378 -15.42 11.74 1.56
N THR A 379 -15.83 11.92 0.31
CA THR A 379 -16.07 10.79 -0.59
C THR A 379 -14.71 10.24 -0.96
N VAL A 380 -14.16 9.37 -0.10
CA VAL A 380 -13.19 8.38 -0.54
C VAL A 380 -13.91 7.58 -1.62
N ASN A 381 -13.62 7.89 -2.88
CA ASN A 381 -14.14 7.11 -3.99
C ASN A 381 -13.72 5.65 -3.76
N LYS A 382 -14.56 4.69 -4.14
CA LYS A 382 -14.34 3.24 -3.87
C LYS A 382 -12.97 2.73 -4.35
N SER A 383 -12.28 3.50 -5.18
CA SER A 383 -10.93 3.30 -5.69
C SER A 383 -9.82 3.25 -4.63
N PHE A 384 -10.00 3.90 -3.47
CA PHE A 384 -9.04 3.86 -2.35
C PHE A 384 -9.42 2.84 -1.25
N ALA A 385 -10.35 1.92 -1.53
CA ALA A 385 -10.75 0.89 -0.57
C ALA A 385 -9.66 -0.18 -0.37
N ALA A 386 -8.56 0.19 0.28
CA ALA A 386 -7.61 -0.74 0.89
C ALA A 386 -8.02 -1.03 2.34
N LEU A 387 -9.17 -1.71 2.54
CA LEU A 387 -9.60 -2.38 3.79
C LEU A 387 -9.75 -1.49 5.07
N PRO A 388 -10.53 -1.95 6.07
CA PRO A 388 -10.94 -1.08 7.17
C PRO A 388 -9.77 -0.87 8.13
N ALA A 389 -9.28 0.35 8.22
CA ALA A 389 -8.64 0.82 9.44
C ALA A 389 -9.67 0.63 10.58
N LEU A 390 -9.34 -0.23 11.55
CA LEU A 390 -10.08 -0.25 12.81
C LEU A 390 -10.06 1.18 13.35
N ALA A 391 -11.23 1.80 13.41
CA ALA A 391 -11.42 3.14 13.93
C ALA A 391 -10.96 3.21 15.39
N LEU A 392 -9.77 3.76 15.62
CA LEU A 392 -9.38 4.33 16.91
C LEU A 392 -9.56 5.85 16.83
N PHE A 393 -10.83 6.27 16.82
CA PHE A 393 -11.19 7.59 17.31
C PHE A 393 -10.97 7.59 18.84
N ALA A 394 -9.74 7.89 19.27
CA ALA A 394 -9.52 8.37 20.62
C ALA A 394 -9.62 9.89 20.58
N ALA A 395 -10.77 10.38 21.02
CA ALA A 395 -11.01 11.79 21.27
C ALA A 395 -9.94 12.34 22.21
N PHE A 396 -9.18 13.35 21.76
CA PHE A 396 -8.50 14.26 22.66
C PHE A 396 -9.56 15.17 23.30
N VAL A 397 -9.90 14.86 24.55
CA VAL A 397 -10.46 15.81 25.51
C VAL A 397 -9.59 15.74 26.76
N LEU A 398 -8.52 16.53 26.72
CA LEU A 398 -7.93 17.39 27.76
C LEU A 398 -6.46 17.65 27.48
#